data_AF-A0A8T4QTE0-F1
#
_entry.id   AF-A0A8T4QTE0-F1
#
_cell.length_a   1.000
_cell.length_b   1.000
_cell.length_c   1.000
_cell.angle_alpha   90.00
_cell.angle_beta   90.00
_cell.angle_gamma   90.00
#
_symmetry.space_group_name_H-M   'P 1'
#
loop_
_entity.id
_entity.type
_entity.pdbx_description
1 polymer ?
#
loop_
_entity_poly.entity_id
_entity_poly.type
_entity_poly.pdbx_seq_one_letter_code
_entity_poly.pdbx_strand_id
1 'polypeptide(L)' 'MTIEYKTIKNIAGPLVFVEKTEPIGYGTLVKIKLSDGTIKTGQVLDTSNDLVIIQIFEGTSRISKQATVTFLK' A
#
# COMPACT_ATOMS: atom_id res chain seq x y z
N MET A 1 -2.17 5.14 16.53
CA MET A 1 -3.34 4.69 15.76
C MET A 1 -2.88 4.33 14.37
N THR A 2 -3.02 3.06 13.97
CA THR A 2 -2.75 2.57 12.61
C THR A 2 -3.97 2.81 11.74
N ILE A 3 -3.77 3.28 10.52
CA ILE A 3 -4.87 3.63 9.61
C ILE A 3 -4.95 2.52 8.56
N GLU A 4 -6.12 1.87 8.48
CA GLU A 4 -6.38 0.76 7.57
C GLU A 4 -7.17 1.20 6.35
N TYR A 5 -6.66 0.85 5.17
CA TYR A 5 -7.18 1.24 3.88
C TYR A 5 -7.56 0.01 3.05
N LYS A 6 -8.69 0.09 2.35
CA LYS A 6 -9.09 -0.88 1.32
C LYS A 6 -9.28 -0.16 -0.02
N THR A 7 -8.23 0.52 -0.47
CA THR A 7 -8.32 1.50 -1.57
C THR A 7 -7.34 1.22 -2.72
N ILE A 8 -6.89 -0.03 -2.88
CA ILE A 8 -6.00 -0.41 -3.99
C ILE A 8 -6.73 -0.18 -5.32
N LYS A 9 -6.25 0.80 -6.09
CA LYS A 9 -6.76 1.14 -7.42
C LYS A 9 -6.13 0.24 -8.48
N ASN A 10 -4.82 0.05 -8.41
CA ASN A 10 -4.06 -0.67 -9.42
C ASN A 10 -2.81 -1.33 -8.84
N ILE A 11 -2.27 -2.31 -9.58
CA ILE A 11 -1.03 -3.02 -9.29
C ILE A 11 -0.27 -3.13 -10.61
N ALA A 12 0.97 -2.64 -10.66
CA ALA A 12 1.80 -2.71 -11.86
C ALA A 12 3.25 -3.00 -11.49
N GLY A 13 3.79 -4.13 -11.98
CA GLY A 13 5.13 -4.58 -11.62
C GLY A 13 5.30 -4.66 -10.09
N PRO A 14 6.34 -4.03 -9.50
CA PRO A 14 6.55 -4.03 -8.06
C PRO A 14 5.71 -2.99 -7.29
N LEU A 15 4.83 -2.25 -7.97
CA LEU A 15 4.13 -1.09 -7.40
C LEU A 15 2.64 -1.38 -7.13
N VAL A 16 2.16 -0.82 -6.03
CA VAL A 16 0.75 -0.79 -5.63
C VAL A 16 0.30 0.66 -5.55
N PHE A 17 -0.84 0.96 -6.17
CA PHE A 17 -1.42 2.30 -6.24
C PHE A 17 -2.67 2.34 -5.37
N VAL A 18 -2.71 3.26 -4.41
CA VAL A 18 -3.84 3.43 -3.49
C VAL A 18 -4.37 4.84 -3.52
N GLU A 19 -5.67 4.99 -3.32
CA GLU A 19 -6.30 6.29 -3.17
C GLU A 19 -5.84 6.96 -1.87
N LYS A 20 -5.50 8.24 -1.96
CA LYS A 20 -5.05 9.05 -0.84
C LYS A 20 -6.26 9.73 -0.19
N THR A 21 -6.45 9.53 1.10
CA THR A 21 -7.49 10.22 1.89
C THR A 21 -6.91 11.13 2.97
N GLU A 22 -5.59 11.08 3.18
CA GLU A 22 -4.88 11.90 4.16
C GLU A 22 -3.42 12.16 3.70
N PRO A 23 -2.71 13.11 4.31
CA PRO A 23 -1.29 13.32 4.04
C PRO A 23 -0.45 12.10 4.43
N ILE A 24 0.17 11.48 3.43
CA ILE A 24 1.14 10.38 3.60
C ILE A 24 2.49 10.83 3.06
N GLY A 25 3.53 10.63 3.85
CA GLY A 25 4.89 11.04 3.54
C GLY A 25 5.63 10.07 2.63
N TYR A 26 6.56 10.62 1.85
CA TYR A 26 7.57 9.81 1.16
C TYR A 26 8.37 8.98 2.18
N GLY A 27 8.70 7.74 1.83
CA GLY A 27 9.51 6.87 2.66
C GLY A 27 8.75 6.21 3.82
N THR A 28 7.47 6.53 4.02
CA THR A 28 6.61 5.87 5.01
C THR A 28 6.55 4.37 4.76
N LEU A 29 6.75 3.57 5.81
CA LEU A 29 6.63 2.11 5.72
C LEU A 29 5.17 1.68 5.67
N VAL A 30 4.91 0.60 4.93
CA VAL A 30 3.56 0.08 4.68
C VAL A 30 3.52 -1.41 4.92
N LYS A 31 2.42 -1.89 5.52
CA LYS A 31 2.06 -3.30 5.57
C LYS A 31 0.85 -3.55 4.68
N ILE A 32 0.87 -4.64 3.92
CA ILE A 32 -0.25 -5.12 3.12
C ILE A 32 -0.64 -6.50 3.63
N LYS A 33 -1.85 -6.62 4.18
CA LYS A 33 -2.42 -7.89 4.62
C LYS A 33 -3.30 -8.47 3.52
N LEU A 34 -2.93 -9.65 3.03
CA LEU A 34 -3.65 -10.40 2.01
C LEU A 34 -4.85 -11.12 2.63
N SER A 35 -5.75 -11.63 1.78
CA SER A 35 -6.93 -12.38 2.22
C SER A 35 -6.60 -13.68 2.93
N ASP A 36 -5.46 -14.30 2.62
CA ASP A 36 -4.95 -15.51 3.27
C ASP A 36 -4.23 -15.22 4.61
N GLY A 37 -4.18 -13.95 5.04
CA GLY A 37 -3.50 -13.52 6.25
C GLY A 37 -2.02 -13.24 6.08
N THR A 38 -1.42 -13.53 4.92
CA THR A 38 -0.03 -13.18 4.61
C THR A 38 0.15 -11.67 4.74
N ILE A 39 1.28 -11.24 5.29
CA ILE A 39 1.67 -9.83 5.38
C ILE A 39 2.86 -9.62 4.46
N LYS A 40 2.74 -8.62 3.58
CA LYS A 40 3.84 -8.08 2.78
C LYS A 40 4.19 -6.69 3.28
N THR A 41 5.41 -6.26 3.00
CA THR A 41 5.93 -4.96 3.41
C THR A 41 6.35 -4.13 2.20
N GLY A 42 6.30 -2.82 2.37
CA GLY A 42 6.67 -1.88 1.34
C GLY A 42 6.93 -0.49 1.89
N GLN A 43 7.20 0.42 0.96
CA GLN A 43 7.50 1.80 1.28
C GLN A 43 6.79 2.73 0.29
N VAL A 44 6.33 3.87 0.78
CA VAL A 44 5.82 4.95 -0.08
C VAL A 44 6.95 5.51 -0.92
N LEU A 45 6.83 5.35 -2.24
CA LEU A 45 7.77 5.85 -3.23
C LEU A 45 7.38 7.24 -3.73
N ASP A 46 6.08 7.52 -3.84
CA ASP A 46 5.58 8.82 -4.28
C ASP A 46 4.15 9.08 -3.75
N THR A 47 3.78 10.35 -3.66
CA THR A 47 2.51 10.82 -3.12
C THR A 47 2.04 12.04 -3.91
N SER A 48 0.85 11.96 -4.49
CA SER A 48 0.20 13.09 -5.16
C SER A 48 -0.98 13.58 -4.33
N ASN A 49 -1.88 14.37 -4.91
CA ASN A 49 -3.11 14.79 -4.24
C ASN A 49 -4.07 13.61 -4.05
N ASP A 50 -4.13 12.69 -5.02
CA ASP A 50 -5.19 11.67 -5.08
C ASP A 50 -4.65 10.24 -4.93
N LEU A 51 -3.34 10.03 -5.14
CA LEU A 51 -2.72 8.72 -5.17
C LEU A 51 -1.48 8.65 -4.28
N VAL A 52 -1.27 7.47 -3.70
CA VAL A 52 -0.01 7.06 -3.09
C VAL A 52 0.52 5.85 -3.84
N ILE A 53 1.80 5.89 -4.20
CA ILE A 53 2.50 4.80 -4.87
C ILE A 53 3.38 4.10 -3.84
N ILE A 54 3.19 2.80 -3.71
CA ILE A 54 3.90 1.96 -2.74
C ILE A 54 4.72 0.93 -3.51
N GLN A 55 6.03 0.86 -3.24
CA GLN A 55 6.87 -0.24 -3.72
C GLN A 55 6.83 -1.40 -2.73
N ILE A 56 6.59 -2.61 -3.22
CA ILE A 56 6.51 -3.84 -2.41
C ILE A 56 7.81 -4.62 -2.46
N PHE A 57 8.39 -4.89 -1.30
CA PHE A 57 9.72 -5.53 -1.21
C PHE A 57 9.67 -7.01 -1.60
N GLU A 58 8.65 -7.75 -1.15
CA GLU A 58 8.48 -9.17 -1.48
C GLU A 58 7.74 -9.39 -2.81
N GLY A 59 7.60 -8.33 -3.62
CA GLY A 59 6.83 -8.32 -4.86
C GLY A 59 5.31 -8.38 -4.66
N THR A 60 4.58 -8.09 -5.73
CA THR A 60 3.12 -7.86 -5.71
C THR A 60 2.28 -9.12 -5.93
N SER A 61 2.92 -10.29 -6.03
CA SER A 61 2.21 -11.56 -6.24
C SER A 61 1.16 -11.80 -5.16
N ARG A 62 -0.05 -12.22 -5.60
CA ARG A 62 -1.22 -12.47 -4.76
C ARG A 62 -1.82 -11.25 -4.04
N ILE A 63 -1.28 -10.06 -4.24
CA ILE A 63 -1.96 -8.84 -3.80
C ILE A 63 -3.19 -8.63 -4.70
N SER A 64 -4.35 -8.45 -4.08
CA SER A 64 -5.60 -8.14 -4.75
C SER A 64 -6.21 -6.87 -4.17
N LYS A 65 -7.28 -6.37 -4.79
CA LYS A 65 -8.01 -5.19 -4.32
C LYS A 65 -8.67 -5.39 -2.94
N GLN A 66 -8.78 -6.63 -2.46
CA GLN A 66 -9.33 -6.96 -1.15
C GLN A 66 -8.29 -6.91 -0.03
N ALA A 67 -7.01 -6.74 -0.35
CA ALA A 67 -5.97 -6.61 0.65
C ALA A 67 -6.15 -5.33 1.47
N THR A 68 -5.79 -5.40 2.75
CA THR A 68 -5.79 -4.25 3.65
C THR A 68 -4.41 -3.61 3.63
N VAL A 69 -4.36 -2.30 3.42
CA VAL A 69 -3.12 -1.50 3.42
C VAL A 69 -3.06 -0.70 4.72
N THR A 70 -1.91 -0.73 5.40
CA THR A 70 -1.69 -0.01 6.65
C THR A 70 -0.41 0.80 6.56
N PHE A 71 -0.51 2.11 6.72
CA PHE A 71 0.64 3.01 6.80
C PHE A 71 1.16 3.07 8.24
N LEU A 72 2.46 2.89 8.41
CA LEU A 72 3.14 2.94 9.69
C LEU A 72 3.64 4.36 9.94
N LYS A 73 3.27 4.95 11.08
CA LYS A 73 3.77 6.26 11.52
C LYS A 73 5.11 6.10 12.24
#